data_AF-F3YUT0-F1
#
_entry.id   AF-F3YUT0-F1
#
_cell.length_a   1.000
_cell.length_b   1.000
_cell.length_c   1.000
_cell.angle_alpha   90.00
_cell.angle_beta   90.00
_cell.angle_gamma   90.00
#
_symmetry.space_group_name_H-M   'P 1'
#
loop_
_entity.id
_entity.type
_entity.pdbx_description
1 polymer ?
#
loop_
_entity_poly.entity_id
_entity_poly.type
_entity_poly.pdbx_seq_one_letter_code
_entity_poly.pdbx_strand_id
1 'polypeptide(L)'
;MRGWFHGRALGALALCLILASLVTVTGCGFGGSIFPGLRWEKGGSKATKKELASYAQAVEALGAGKYERAASLFNDTFVATQDMELAGRARYGQAVAKPGAARSREDLRQAMDMWAGWSSGWPTSESCPDPRLFDPLLSRLGSASAKSFLNGKAQDMNSLELQAEELARQLDQAQRENEDMRAKIRALEELHQEMQQRQKKLITQ
;
A
#
# COMPACT_ATOMS: atom_id res chain seq x y z
N MET A 1 57.02 -9.68 -54.42
CA MET A 1 57.29 -10.16 -53.04
C MET A 1 58.01 -9.02 -52.32
N ARG A 2 57.60 -8.43 -51.19
CA ARG A 2 56.80 -8.86 -50.03
C ARG A 2 55.93 -7.69 -49.54
N GLY A 3 54.78 -8.06 -48.98
CA GLY A 3 53.63 -7.20 -48.71
C GLY A 3 53.81 -6.18 -47.60
N TRP A 4 53.29 -5.00 -47.90
CA TRP A 4 53.24 -3.78 -47.12
C TRP A 4 51.88 -3.67 -46.40
N PHE A 5 51.51 -4.62 -45.54
CA PHE A 5 50.17 -4.63 -44.91
C PHE A 5 50.16 -5.30 -43.54
N HIS A 6 50.90 -4.81 -42.54
CA HIS A 6 50.76 -5.29 -41.15
C HIS A 6 50.47 -4.19 -40.11
N GLY A 7 50.49 -2.90 -40.48
CA GLY A 7 50.27 -1.81 -39.52
C GLY A 7 48.80 -1.43 -39.27
N ARG A 8 47.88 -1.73 -40.19
CA ARG A 8 46.48 -1.24 -40.12
C ARG A 8 45.50 -2.21 -39.46
N ALA A 9 45.85 -3.49 -39.35
CA ALA A 9 44.98 -4.51 -38.76
C ALA A 9 45.04 -4.52 -37.22
N LEU A 10 46.22 -4.24 -36.64
CA LEU A 10 46.42 -4.23 -35.18
C LEU A 10 45.76 -3.02 -34.51
N GLY A 11 45.77 -1.85 -35.16
CA GLY A 11 45.09 -0.66 -34.66
C GLY A 11 43.57 -0.78 -34.65
N ALA A 12 42.98 -1.45 -35.65
CA ALA A 12 41.54 -1.69 -35.72
C ALA A 12 41.07 -2.68 -34.64
N LEU A 13 41.86 -3.71 -34.35
CA LEU A 13 41.55 -4.69 -33.30
C LEU A 13 41.64 -4.09 -31.88
N ALA A 14 42.63 -3.21 -31.64
CA ALA A 14 42.75 -2.51 -30.35
C ALA A 14 41.60 -1.51 -30.12
N LEU A 15 41.16 -0.81 -31.17
CA LEU A 15 40.04 0.15 -31.08
C LEU A 15 38.69 -0.56 -30.87
N CYS A 16 38.50 -1.75 -31.49
CA CYS A 16 37.32 -2.58 -31.25
C CYS A 16 37.27 -3.14 -29.82
N LEU A 17 38.41 -3.50 -29.22
CA LEU A 17 38.46 -4.00 -27.83
C LEU A 17 38.20 -2.89 -26.79
N ILE A 18 38.59 -1.64 -27.08
CA ILE A 18 38.31 -0.49 -26.21
C ILE A 18 36.83 -0.04 -26.35
N LEU A 19 36.25 -0.12 -27.56
CA LEU A 19 34.82 0.13 -27.75
C LEU A 19 33.94 -0.97 -27.13
N ALA A 20 34.41 -2.22 -27.09
CA ALA A 20 33.70 -3.31 -26.43
C ALA A 20 33.72 -3.20 -24.88
N SER A 21 34.73 -2.56 -24.29
CA SER A 21 34.79 -2.31 -22.84
C SER A 21 34.09 -1.02 -22.40
N LEU A 22 33.80 -0.09 -23.32
CA LEU A 22 33.06 1.14 -23.02
C LEU A 22 31.53 0.95 -23.02
N VAL A 23 31.03 -0.16 -23.59
CA VAL A 23 29.59 -0.51 -23.59
C VAL A 23 29.13 -1.12 -22.26
N THR A 24 30.04 -1.40 -21.31
CA THR A 24 29.67 -1.98 -20.00
C THR A 24 29.51 -0.97 -18.86
N VAL A 25 29.56 0.36 -19.10
CA VAL A 25 29.59 1.36 -18.01
C VAL A 25 28.44 2.39 -18.01
N THR A 26 27.49 2.35 -18.96
CA THR A 26 26.28 3.19 -18.86
C THR A 26 25.02 2.41 -19.23
N GLY A 27 24.54 1.66 -18.25
CA GLY A 27 23.29 0.91 -18.30
C GLY A 27 22.52 0.94 -16.98
N CYS A 28 22.43 2.10 -16.31
CA CYS A 28 21.33 2.34 -15.37
C CYS A 28 20.07 2.68 -16.19
N GLY A 29 19.44 1.63 -16.71
CA GLY A 29 18.12 1.65 -17.31
C GLY A 29 17.33 0.49 -16.73
N PHE A 30 16.51 0.80 -15.73
CA PHE A 30 15.50 -0.05 -15.13
C PHE A 30 14.79 -0.96 -16.14
N GLY A 31 14.75 -2.27 -15.86
CA GLY A 31 14.09 -3.26 -16.70
C GLY A 31 14.63 -4.68 -16.59
N GLY A 32 15.61 -4.93 -15.73
CA GLY A 32 16.06 -6.27 -15.39
C GLY A 32 14.98 -7.02 -14.60
N SER A 33 14.11 -7.75 -15.29
CA SER A 33 13.44 -8.91 -14.73
C SER A 33 14.51 -9.86 -14.16
N ILE A 34 14.67 -9.88 -12.84
CA ILE A 34 15.59 -10.74 -12.06
C ILE A 34 15.15 -12.22 -12.08
N PHE A 35 14.57 -12.69 -13.18
CA PHE A 35 14.27 -14.11 -13.38
C PHE A 35 14.63 -14.49 -14.81
N PRO A 36 15.81 -15.11 -15.04
CA PRO A 36 16.11 -15.69 -16.33
C PRO A 36 15.10 -16.81 -16.60
N GLY A 37 14.43 -16.70 -17.75
CA GLY A 37 13.35 -17.52 -18.29
C GLY A 37 13.11 -18.90 -17.65
N LEU A 38 12.08 -19.00 -16.82
CA LEU A 38 11.37 -20.27 -16.64
C LEU A 38 10.53 -20.50 -17.91
N ARG A 39 11.09 -21.23 -18.87
CA ARG A 39 10.33 -21.77 -20.00
C ARG A 39 9.55 -22.98 -19.49
N TRP A 40 8.24 -22.83 -19.30
CA TRP A 40 7.35 -23.88 -18.81
C TRP A 40 7.13 -24.94 -19.91
N GLU A 41 7.82 -26.08 -19.83
CA GLU A 41 7.56 -27.21 -20.72
C GLU A 41 6.37 -28.04 -20.21
N LYS A 42 5.50 -28.46 -21.14
CA LYS A 42 4.35 -29.33 -20.89
C LYS A 42 4.84 -30.76 -20.63
N GLY A 43 5.12 -31.08 -19.36
CA GLY A 43 5.43 -32.43 -18.90
C GLY A 43 4.46 -32.85 -17.80
N GLY A 44 4.03 -34.11 -17.78
CA GLY A 44 3.23 -34.65 -16.66
C GLY A 44 3.93 -34.47 -15.32
N SER A 45 3.15 -34.37 -14.24
CA SER A 45 3.68 -34.04 -12.90
C SER A 45 4.83 -34.97 -12.51
N LYS A 46 5.97 -34.35 -12.18
CA LYS A 46 7.18 -35.02 -11.69
C LYS A 46 7.34 -34.85 -10.18
N ALA A 47 6.36 -34.22 -9.52
CA ALA A 47 6.42 -33.92 -8.11
C ALA A 47 6.45 -35.18 -7.25
N THR A 48 7.36 -35.22 -6.28
CA THR A 48 7.40 -36.31 -5.30
C THR A 48 6.28 -36.16 -4.27
N LYS A 49 5.85 -37.27 -3.66
CA LYS A 49 4.87 -37.25 -2.54
C LYS A 49 5.33 -36.35 -1.38
N LYS A 50 6.64 -36.25 -1.16
CA LYS A 50 7.24 -35.38 -0.15
C LYS A 50 7.08 -33.90 -0.50
N GLU A 51 7.30 -33.51 -1.76
CA GLU A 51 7.10 -32.14 -2.23
C GLU A 51 5.63 -31.72 -2.13
N LEU A 52 4.70 -32.62 -2.51
CA LEU A 52 3.27 -32.38 -2.37
C LEU A 52 2.85 -32.20 -0.90
N ALA A 53 3.44 -32.99 0.02
CA ALA A 53 3.20 -32.83 1.45
C ALA A 53 3.76 -31.50 1.99
N SER A 54 4.93 -31.07 1.53
CA SER A 54 5.52 -29.77 1.87
C SER A 54 4.63 -28.62 1.38
N TYR A 55 4.14 -28.71 0.15
CA TYR A 55 3.20 -27.74 -0.41
C TYR A 55 1.91 -27.67 0.42
N ALA A 56 1.33 -28.82 0.79
CA ALA A 56 0.12 -28.86 1.63
C ALA A 56 0.34 -28.19 2.99
N GLN A 57 1.49 -28.41 3.64
CA GLN A 57 1.84 -27.72 4.90
C GLN A 57 1.93 -26.21 4.73
N ALA A 58 2.42 -25.72 3.59
CA ALA A 58 2.46 -24.30 3.28
C ALA A 58 1.04 -23.71 3.13
N VAL A 59 0.14 -24.44 2.46
CA VAL A 59 -1.27 -24.07 2.31
C VAL A 59 -1.99 -24.04 3.66
N GLU A 60 -1.78 -25.03 4.52
CA GLU A 60 -2.35 -25.04 5.87
C GLU A 60 -1.84 -23.88 6.73
N ALA A 61 -0.54 -23.57 6.66
CA ALA A 61 0.03 -22.42 7.36
C ALA A 61 -0.59 -21.10 6.87
N LEU A 62 -0.84 -20.98 5.57
CA LEU A 62 -1.49 -19.82 4.97
C LEU A 62 -2.95 -19.68 5.45
N GLY A 63 -3.70 -20.79 5.43
CA GLY A 63 -5.08 -20.84 5.94
C GLY A 63 -5.19 -20.49 7.42
N ALA A 64 -4.18 -20.84 8.22
CA ALA A 64 -4.08 -20.47 9.64
C ALA A 64 -3.61 -19.02 9.88
N GLY A 65 -3.41 -18.21 8.83
CA GLY A 65 -2.91 -16.82 8.93
C GLY A 65 -1.44 -16.70 9.33
N LYS A 66 -0.66 -17.80 9.29
CA LYS A 66 0.77 -17.81 9.62
C LYS A 66 1.60 -17.43 8.39
N TYR A 67 1.41 -16.20 7.91
CA TYR A 67 1.92 -15.75 6.61
C TYR A 67 3.44 -15.84 6.44
N GLU A 68 4.23 -15.47 7.46
CA GLU A 68 5.70 -15.59 7.40
C GLU A 68 6.13 -17.05 7.20
N ARG A 69 5.56 -17.96 8.00
CA ARG A 69 5.83 -19.40 7.90
C ARG A 69 5.39 -19.96 6.57
N ALA A 70 4.21 -19.58 6.08
CA ALA A 70 3.70 -20.02 4.79
C ALA A 70 4.62 -19.57 3.65
N ALA A 71 5.07 -18.32 3.65
CA ALA A 71 5.98 -17.78 2.65
C ALA A 71 7.32 -18.55 2.60
N SER A 72 7.86 -18.95 3.76
CA SER A 72 9.07 -19.77 3.83
C SER A 72 8.83 -21.18 3.29
N LEU A 73 7.77 -21.86 3.73
CA LEU A 73 7.45 -23.22 3.25
C LEU A 73 7.18 -23.30 1.74
N PHE A 74 6.53 -22.28 1.18
CA PHE A 74 6.37 -22.15 -0.27
C PHE A 74 7.72 -21.95 -0.98
N ASN A 75 8.61 -21.13 -0.42
CA ASN A 75 9.95 -20.95 -0.96
C ASN A 75 10.75 -22.26 -0.94
N ASP A 76 10.70 -23.00 0.17
CA ASP A 76 11.39 -24.27 0.32
C ASP A 76 10.88 -25.29 -0.70
N THR A 77 9.56 -25.34 -0.92
CA THR A 77 8.93 -26.19 -1.94
C THR A 77 9.36 -25.78 -3.35
N PHE A 78 9.41 -24.48 -3.65
CA PHE A 78 9.87 -23.95 -4.93
C PHE A 78 11.33 -24.32 -5.24
N VAL A 79 12.21 -24.23 -4.24
CA VAL A 79 13.64 -24.56 -4.41
C VAL A 79 13.86 -26.08 -4.53
N ALA A 80 13.05 -26.88 -3.83
CA ALA A 80 13.23 -28.33 -3.77
C ALA A 80 12.66 -29.10 -4.97
N THR A 81 11.60 -28.59 -5.61
CA THR A 81 10.92 -29.34 -6.68
C THR A 81 11.57 -29.13 -8.05
N GLN A 82 11.60 -30.19 -8.85
CA GLN A 82 11.95 -30.14 -10.28
C GLN A 82 10.70 -30.05 -11.17
N ASP A 83 9.51 -30.17 -10.56
CA ASP A 83 8.24 -30.03 -11.26
C ASP A 83 7.92 -28.53 -11.43
N MET A 84 7.97 -28.08 -12.68
CA MET A 84 7.70 -26.69 -13.03
C MET A 84 6.29 -26.27 -12.64
N GLU A 85 5.28 -27.14 -12.72
CA GLU A 85 3.92 -26.79 -12.32
C GLU A 85 3.83 -26.55 -10.81
N LEU A 86 4.44 -27.44 -10.02
CA LEU A 86 4.48 -27.31 -8.56
C LEU A 86 5.32 -26.11 -8.12
N ALA A 87 6.46 -25.86 -8.77
CA ALA A 87 7.28 -24.67 -8.55
C ALA A 87 6.47 -23.41 -8.79
N GLY A 88 5.72 -23.38 -9.89
CA GLY A 88 4.78 -22.33 -10.23
C GLY A 88 3.73 -22.04 -9.16
N ARG A 89 3.05 -23.09 -8.69
CA ARG A 89 2.04 -23.02 -7.62
C ARG A 89 2.65 -22.59 -6.29
N ALA A 90 3.86 -23.05 -5.98
CA ALA A 90 4.59 -22.64 -4.78
C ALA A 90 4.97 -21.16 -4.85
N ARG A 91 5.43 -20.67 -6.01
CA ARG A 91 5.75 -19.26 -6.23
C ARG A 91 4.50 -18.38 -6.11
N TYR A 92 3.37 -18.83 -6.63
CA TYR A 92 2.08 -18.18 -6.42
C TYR A 92 1.73 -18.10 -4.93
N GLY A 93 1.76 -19.22 -4.20
CA GLY A 93 1.47 -19.26 -2.77
C GLY A 93 2.38 -18.33 -1.95
N GLN A 94 3.66 -18.24 -2.31
CA GLN A 94 4.60 -17.30 -1.70
C GLN A 94 4.22 -15.84 -1.97
N ALA A 95 3.86 -15.50 -3.21
CA ALA A 95 3.43 -14.17 -3.60
C ALA A 95 2.12 -13.75 -2.89
N VAL A 96 1.25 -14.70 -2.56
CA VAL A 96 0.05 -14.45 -1.74
C VAL A 96 0.39 -14.29 -0.25
N ALA A 97 1.33 -15.08 0.27
CA ALA A 97 1.70 -15.05 1.68
C ALA A 97 2.51 -13.79 2.06
N LYS A 98 3.39 -13.29 1.18
CA LYS A 98 4.28 -12.16 1.47
C LYS A 98 3.57 -10.84 1.83
N PRO A 99 2.50 -10.40 1.14
CA PRO A 99 1.69 -9.26 1.58
C PRO A 99 1.07 -9.48 2.96
N GLY A 100 0.70 -10.73 3.27
CA GLY A 100 0.22 -11.14 4.58
C GLY A 100 1.26 -10.94 5.69
N ALA A 101 2.54 -11.19 5.38
CA ALA A 101 3.66 -11.08 6.29
C ALA A 101 4.25 -9.66 6.41
N ALA A 102 3.90 -8.74 5.50
CA ALA A 102 4.48 -7.41 5.45
C ALA A 102 4.20 -6.61 6.74
N ARG A 103 5.26 -6.01 7.30
CA ARG A 103 5.21 -5.15 8.50
C ARG A 103 5.48 -3.69 8.17
N SER A 104 6.07 -3.43 7.01
CA SER A 104 6.37 -2.10 6.50
C SER A 104 5.81 -1.88 5.09
N ARG A 105 5.74 -0.60 4.68
CA ARG A 105 5.41 -0.23 3.30
C ARG A 105 6.41 -0.79 2.30
N GLU A 106 7.67 -0.89 2.68
CA GLU A 106 8.73 -1.44 1.84
C GLU A 106 8.58 -2.96 1.68
N ASP A 107 8.25 -3.69 2.74
CA ASP A 107 7.98 -5.13 2.67
C ASP A 107 6.80 -5.41 1.72
N LEU A 108 5.77 -4.58 1.80
CA LEU A 108 4.60 -4.68 0.92
C LEU A 108 4.98 -4.40 -0.53
N ARG A 109 5.81 -3.38 -0.79
CA ARG A 109 6.31 -3.07 -2.13
C ARG A 109 7.07 -4.26 -2.73
N GLN A 110 7.98 -4.85 -1.97
CA GLN A 110 8.73 -6.05 -2.38
C GLN A 110 7.82 -7.26 -2.65
N ALA A 111 6.77 -7.43 -1.84
CA ALA A 111 5.77 -8.47 -2.05
C ALA A 111 5.00 -8.26 -3.36
N MET A 112 4.63 -7.02 -3.69
CA MET A 112 3.95 -6.69 -4.94
C MET A 112 4.85 -6.83 -6.16
N ASP A 113 6.14 -6.50 -6.06
CA ASP A 113 7.11 -6.76 -7.14
C ASP A 113 7.21 -8.26 -7.44
N MET A 114 7.23 -9.10 -6.40
CA MET A 114 7.22 -10.56 -6.54
C MET A 114 5.95 -11.07 -7.22
N TRP A 115 4.79 -10.53 -6.84
CA TRP A 115 3.51 -10.83 -7.48
C TRP A 115 3.54 -10.47 -8.97
N ALA A 116 3.99 -9.27 -9.31
CA ALA A 116 4.09 -8.81 -10.69
C ALA A 116 5.02 -9.71 -11.53
N GLY A 117 6.17 -10.08 -10.97
CA GLY A 117 7.11 -11.01 -11.60
C GLY A 117 6.52 -12.39 -11.86
N TRP A 118 5.74 -12.92 -10.91
CA TRP A 118 5.03 -14.19 -11.11
C TRP A 118 3.93 -14.06 -12.17
N SER A 119 3.07 -13.05 -12.07
CA SER A 119 1.91 -12.87 -12.96
C SER A 119 2.27 -12.63 -14.42
N SER A 120 3.41 -11.98 -14.68
CA SER A 120 3.90 -11.73 -16.04
C SER A 120 4.55 -12.96 -16.67
N GLY A 121 5.07 -13.88 -15.86
CA GLY A 121 5.74 -15.09 -16.31
C GLY A 121 4.85 -16.33 -16.41
N TRP A 122 3.62 -16.30 -15.90
CA TRP A 122 2.74 -17.47 -15.86
C TRP A 122 2.05 -17.74 -17.21
N PRO A 123 2.06 -18.99 -17.73
CA PRO A 123 1.34 -19.32 -18.95
C PRO A 123 -0.17 -19.19 -18.76
N THR A 124 -0.83 -18.53 -19.71
CA THR A 124 -2.27 -18.21 -19.68
C THR A 124 -3.21 -19.41 -19.90
N SER A 125 -2.72 -20.65 -19.99
CA SER A 125 -3.55 -21.83 -20.29
C SER A 125 -3.62 -22.88 -19.15
N GLU A 126 -4.87 -23.29 -18.87
CA GLU A 126 -5.40 -24.46 -18.14
C GLU A 126 -4.92 -24.77 -16.71
N SER A 127 -3.65 -24.55 -16.36
CA SER A 127 -3.16 -24.72 -14.97
C SER A 127 -3.18 -23.39 -14.23
N CYS A 128 -4.37 -22.82 -14.04
CA CYS A 128 -4.51 -21.68 -13.14
C CYS A 128 -4.22 -22.14 -11.69
N PRO A 129 -3.37 -21.42 -10.92
CA PRO A 129 -3.24 -21.70 -9.49
C PRO A 129 -4.59 -21.56 -8.78
N ASP A 130 -4.76 -22.26 -7.66
CA ASP A 130 -6.02 -22.23 -6.91
C ASP A 130 -6.29 -20.82 -6.36
N PRO A 131 -7.32 -20.11 -6.87
CA PRO A 131 -7.61 -18.74 -6.43
C PRO A 131 -8.04 -18.67 -4.96
N ARG A 132 -8.49 -19.78 -4.36
CA ARG A 132 -8.90 -19.85 -2.95
C ARG A 132 -7.74 -19.63 -1.99
N LEU A 133 -6.48 -19.73 -2.46
CA LEU A 133 -5.32 -19.37 -1.65
C LEU A 133 -5.31 -17.89 -1.25
N PHE A 134 -6.05 -17.03 -1.97
CA PHE A 134 -6.17 -15.62 -1.63
C PHE A 134 -7.15 -15.35 -0.47
N ASP A 135 -8.08 -16.26 -0.19
CA ASP A 135 -9.16 -16.07 0.79
C ASP A 135 -8.66 -15.72 2.20
N PRO A 136 -7.60 -16.35 2.75
CA PRO A 136 -7.08 -15.99 4.06
C PRO A 136 -6.54 -14.55 4.10
N LEU A 137 -6.00 -14.05 3.00
CA LEU A 137 -5.51 -12.67 2.90
C LEU A 137 -6.69 -11.69 2.82
N LEU A 138 -7.69 -11.98 1.99
CA LEU A 138 -8.90 -11.15 1.86
C LEU A 138 -9.67 -11.06 3.18
N SER A 139 -9.79 -12.17 3.90
CA SER A 139 -10.46 -12.23 5.20
C SER A 139 -9.75 -11.34 6.23
N ARG A 140 -8.42 -11.35 6.24
CA ARG A 140 -7.63 -10.46 7.10
C ARG A 140 -7.78 -8.99 6.71
N LEU A 141 -7.75 -8.67 5.42
CA LEU A 141 -7.93 -7.30 4.93
C LEU A 141 -9.34 -6.77 5.24
N GLY A 142 -10.36 -7.59 5.03
CA GLY A 142 -11.75 -7.28 5.40
C GLY A 142 -11.90 -7.05 6.90
N SER A 143 -11.29 -7.90 7.73
CA SER A 143 -11.31 -7.72 9.20
C SER A 143 -10.58 -6.44 9.63
N ALA A 144 -9.42 -6.15 9.05
CA ALA A 144 -8.65 -4.94 9.37
C ALA A 144 -9.38 -3.66 8.93
N SER A 145 -9.98 -3.67 7.72
CA SER A 145 -10.78 -2.57 7.21
C SER A 145 -12.03 -2.34 8.05
N ALA A 146 -12.75 -3.40 8.42
CA ALA A 146 -13.92 -3.31 9.29
C ALA A 146 -13.56 -2.75 10.68
N LYS A 147 -12.45 -3.19 11.27
CA LYS A 147 -11.96 -2.65 12.56
C LYS A 147 -11.60 -1.17 12.46
N SER A 148 -10.91 -0.76 11.39
CA SER A 148 -10.57 0.64 11.15
C SER A 148 -11.82 1.51 11.01
N PHE A 149 -12.81 1.03 10.24
CA PHE A 149 -14.07 1.74 10.02
C PHE A 149 -14.91 1.88 11.30
N LEU A 150 -15.00 0.82 12.11
CA LEU A 150 -15.71 0.85 13.39
C LEU A 150 -15.01 1.76 14.41
N ASN A 151 -13.68 1.73 14.49
CA ASN A 151 -12.93 2.61 15.39
C ASN A 151 -12.98 4.07 14.96
N GLY A 152 -12.88 4.35 13.65
CA GLY A 152 -13.00 5.71 13.12
C GLY A 152 -14.36 6.33 13.42
N LYS A 153 -15.45 5.58 13.20
CA LYS A 153 -16.80 6.03 13.57
C LYS A 153 -16.96 6.33 15.05
N ALA A 154 -16.37 5.52 15.93
CA ALA A 154 -16.44 5.74 17.37
C ALA A 154 -15.67 7.00 17.81
N GLN A 155 -14.50 7.25 17.22
CA GLN A 155 -13.72 8.46 17.49
C GLN A 155 -14.39 9.72 16.94
N ASP A 156 -14.91 9.65 15.70
CA ASP A 156 -15.62 10.76 15.08
C ASP A 156 -16.86 11.12 15.90
N MET A 157 -17.67 10.14 16.31
CA MET A 157 -18.90 10.37 17.08
C MET A 157 -18.63 11.06 18.43
N ASN A 158 -17.61 10.62 19.18
CA ASN A 158 -17.21 11.29 20.43
C ASN A 158 -16.70 12.72 20.19
N SER A 159 -15.97 12.95 19.09
CA SER A 159 -15.47 14.29 18.76
C SER A 159 -16.59 15.24 18.33
N LEU A 160 -17.59 14.74 17.61
CA LEU A 160 -18.79 15.46 17.19
C LEU A 160 -19.66 15.82 18.39
N GLU A 161 -19.79 14.92 19.37
CA GLU A 161 -20.57 15.16 20.59
C GLU A 161 -19.93 16.27 21.46
N LEU A 162 -18.61 16.25 21.61
CA LEU A 162 -17.86 17.32 22.28
C LEU A 162 -17.97 18.67 21.56
N GLN A 163 -17.93 18.67 20.22
CA GLN A 163 -18.11 19.90 19.44
C GLN A 163 -19.53 20.45 19.55
N ALA A 164 -20.55 19.58 19.62
CA ALA A 164 -21.94 19.98 19.80
C ALA A 164 -22.17 20.63 21.18
N GLU A 165 -21.59 20.08 22.26
CA GLU A 165 -21.65 20.68 23.59
C GLU A 165 -20.94 22.04 23.65
N GLU A 166 -19.79 22.16 23.00
CA GLU A 166 -19.04 23.43 22.97
C GLU A 166 -19.81 24.50 22.17
N LEU A 167 -20.39 24.14 21.03
CA LEU A 167 -21.24 25.07 20.26
C LEU A 167 -22.47 25.51 21.06
N ALA A 168 -23.09 24.60 21.80
CA ALA A 168 -24.24 24.92 22.65
C ALA A 168 -23.87 25.93 23.75
N ARG A 169 -22.72 25.76 24.40
CA ARG A 169 -22.22 26.73 25.38
C ARG A 169 -21.94 28.10 24.77
N GLN A 170 -21.34 28.13 23.59
CA GLN A 170 -21.05 29.38 22.89
C GLN A 170 -22.34 30.11 22.49
N LEU A 171 -23.37 29.37 22.06
CA LEU A 171 -24.67 29.92 21.74
C LEU A 171 -25.34 30.55 22.96
N ASP A 172 -25.35 29.83 24.09
CA ASP A 172 -25.91 30.31 25.36
C ASP A 172 -25.20 31.58 25.85
N GLN A 173 -23.87 31.61 25.74
CA GLN A 173 -23.09 32.78 26.13
C GLN A 173 -23.37 33.99 25.22
N ALA A 174 -23.39 33.79 23.90
CA ALA A 174 -23.70 34.85 22.94
C ALA A 174 -25.13 35.39 23.10
N GLN A 175 -26.09 34.55 23.52
CA GLN A 175 -27.45 34.99 23.84
C GLN A 175 -27.48 35.88 25.08
N ARG A 176 -26.80 35.48 26.16
CA ARG A 176 -26.73 36.29 27.39
C ARG A 176 -26.07 37.64 27.15
N GLU A 177 -24.99 37.67 26.37
CA GLU A 177 -24.32 38.92 26.00
C GLU A 177 -25.22 39.83 25.16
N ASN A 178 -26.00 39.26 24.24
CA ASN A 178 -27.01 40.03 23.49
C ASN A 178 -28.10 40.60 24.38
N GLU A 179 -28.60 39.83 25.34
CA GLU A 179 -29.62 40.29 26.29
C GLU A 179 -29.10 41.41 27.19
N ASP A 180 -27.87 41.29 27.69
CA ASP A 180 -27.20 42.32 28.49
C ASP A 180 -26.97 43.61 27.69
N MET A 181 -26.46 43.49 26.45
CA MET A 181 -26.31 44.66 25.56
C MET A 181 -27.65 45.34 25.27
N ARG A 182 -28.72 44.56 25.02
CA ARG A 182 -30.08 45.11 24.83
C ARG A 182 -30.59 45.81 26.09
N ALA A 183 -30.29 45.29 27.29
CA ALA A 183 -30.64 45.96 28.53
C ALA A 183 -29.91 47.30 28.69
N LYS A 184 -28.60 47.34 28.39
CA LYS A 184 -27.79 48.56 28.40
C LYS A 184 -28.29 49.61 27.41
N ILE A 185 -28.65 49.21 26.19
CA ILE A 185 -29.21 50.12 25.19
C ILE A 185 -30.52 50.75 25.70
N ARG A 186 -31.43 49.94 26.24
CA ARG A 186 -32.70 50.44 26.82
C ARG A 186 -32.47 51.46 27.95
N ALA A 187 -31.54 51.17 28.86
CA ALA A 187 -31.20 52.10 29.95
C ALA A 187 -30.63 53.43 29.42
N LEU A 188 -29.80 53.39 28.37
CA LEU A 188 -29.28 54.60 27.72
C LEU A 188 -30.38 55.40 27.01
N GLU A 189 -31.32 54.73 26.36
CA GLU A 189 -32.48 55.36 25.73
C GLU A 189 -33.39 56.05 26.76
N GLU A 190 -33.66 55.39 27.89
CA GLU A 190 -34.43 55.97 29.01
C GLU A 190 -33.73 57.21 29.59
N LEU A 191 -32.42 57.12 29.86
CA LEU A 191 -31.64 58.26 30.35
C LEU A 191 -31.67 59.43 29.35
N HIS A 192 -31.58 59.15 28.06
CA HIS A 192 -31.65 60.17 27.02
C HIS A 192 -33.02 60.87 27.01
N GLN A 193 -34.11 60.11 27.13
CA GLN A 193 -35.46 60.67 27.21
C GLN A 193 -35.64 61.55 28.45
N GLU A 194 -35.15 61.13 29.62
CA GLU A 194 -35.20 61.94 30.83
C GLU A 194 -34.44 63.26 30.67
N MET A 195 -33.24 63.23 30.07
CA MET A 195 -32.46 64.44 29.81
C MET A 195 -33.19 65.39 28.86
N GLN A 196 -33.80 64.88 27.78
CA GLN A 196 -34.59 65.72 26.87
C GLN A 196 -35.81 66.34 27.56
N GLN A 197 -36.51 65.58 28.42
CA GLN A 197 -37.63 66.10 29.18
C GLN A 197 -37.20 67.21 30.14
N ARG A 198 -36.06 67.05 30.84
CA ARG A 198 -35.50 68.08 31.72
C ARG A 198 -35.10 69.33 30.93
N GLN A 199 -34.46 69.18 29.77
CA GLN A 199 -34.11 70.31 28.90
C GLN A 199 -35.35 71.07 28.44
N LYS A 200 -36.41 70.38 27.99
CA LYS A 200 -37.67 71.03 27.61
C LYS A 200 -38.28 71.82 28.77
N LYS A 201 -38.30 71.26 29.99
CA LYS A 201 -38.82 71.97 31.18
C LYS A 201 -38.05 73.25 31.50
N LEU A 202 -36.72 73.26 31.32
CA LEU A 202 -35.88 74.44 31.55
C LEU A 202 -36.06 75.55 30.51
N ILE A 203 -36.43 75.21 29.27
CA ILE A 203 -36.65 76.20 28.19
C ILE A 203 -38.04 76.83 28.26
N THR A 204 -38.98 76.20 28.96
CA THR A 204 -40.39 76.64 29.02
C THR A 204 -40.72 77.42 30.32
N GLN A 205 -39.72 77.64 31.20
CA GLN A 205 -39.79 78.53 32.37
C GLN A 205 -39.16 79.88 32.05
#